data_AF-A0A1I7U2I3-F1
#
_entry.id   AF-A0A1I7U2I3-F1
#
_cell.length_a   1.000
_cell.length_b   1.000
_cell.length_c   1.000
_cell.angle_alpha   90.00
_cell.angle_beta   90.00
_cell.angle_gamma   90.00
#
_symmetry.space_group_name_H-M   'P 1'
#
loop_
_entity.id
_entity.type
_entity.pdbx_description
1 polymer ?
#
loop_
_entity_poly.entity_id
_entity_poly.type
_entity_poly.pdbx_seq_one_letter_code
_entity_poly.pdbx_strand_id
1 'polypeptide(L)'
;MNFVHTIYPRITSSIAILNNVLLIILILFKSHPRVGKYKILMIYISVFEILYAVLDALGAPAIFTKGAMFVVATYNDRSLVPPVFSEMFCDCFCVFFGISMAVFAIHFIYRYLVVIE
;
A
#
# COMPACT_ATOMS: atom_id res chain seq x y z
N MET A 1 2.06 21.29 -15.42
CA MET A 1 2.31 19.83 -15.42
C MET A 1 2.72 19.26 -14.05
N ASN A 2 3.27 20.01 -13.09
CA ASN A 2 3.72 19.45 -11.79
C ASN A 2 2.62 19.19 -10.73
N PHE A 3 1.49 19.90 -10.83
CA PHE A 3 0.44 19.87 -9.79
C PHE A 3 -0.34 18.54 -9.77
N VAL A 4 -0.74 18.05 -10.96
CA VAL A 4 -1.55 16.84 -11.11
C VAL A 4 -0.81 15.60 -10.60
N HIS A 5 0.48 15.46 -10.92
CA HIS A 5 1.30 14.33 -10.48
C HIS A 5 1.58 14.32 -8.96
N THR A 6 1.40 15.44 -8.27
CA THR A 6 1.63 15.53 -6.81
C THR A 6 0.33 15.35 -6.03
N ILE A 7 -0.78 15.85 -6.57
CA ILE A 7 -2.09 15.79 -5.90
C ILE A 7 -2.75 14.44 -6.05
N TYR A 8 -2.61 13.81 -7.22
CA TYR A 8 -3.16 12.49 -7.47
C TYR A 8 -2.73 11.46 -6.40
N PRO A 9 -1.42 11.22 -6.15
CA PRO A 9 -0.98 10.23 -5.15
C PRO A 9 -1.44 10.57 -3.73
N ARG A 10 -1.56 11.86 -3.39
CA ARG A 10 -2.03 12.29 -2.06
C ARG A 10 -3.51 11.99 -1.84
N ILE A 11 -4.35 12.22 -2.85
CA ILE A 11 -5.78 11.90 -2.78
C ILE A 11 -5.97 10.39 -2.74
N THR A 12 -5.30 9.64 -3.61
CA THR A 12 -5.41 8.17 -3.64
C THR A 12 -4.91 7.54 -2.35
N SER A 13 -3.79 8.02 -1.80
CA SER A 13 -3.27 7.59 -0.50
C SER A 13 -4.24 7.87 0.64
N SER A 14 -4.87 9.04 0.65
CA SER A 14 -5.88 9.39 1.67
C SER A 14 -7.08 8.45 1.61
N ILE A 15 -7.57 8.15 0.41
CA ILE A 15 -8.65 7.18 0.20
C ILE A 15 -8.22 5.78 0.65
N ALA A 16 -6.99 5.36 0.32
CA ALA A 16 -6.45 4.06 0.72
C ALA A 16 -6.35 3.91 2.24
N ILE A 17 -5.88 4.94 2.95
CA ILE A 17 -5.84 4.95 4.42
C ILE A 17 -7.26 4.83 4.99
N LEU A 18 -8.19 5.67 4.52
CA LEU A 18 -9.59 5.63 4.99
C LEU A 18 -10.23 4.26 4.77
N ASN A 19 -10.03 3.67 3.58
CA ASN A 19 -10.61 2.38 3.24
C ASN A 19 -10.02 1.25 4.11
N ASN A 20 -8.70 1.22 4.31
CA ASN A 20 -8.06 0.19 5.14
C ASN A 20 -8.40 0.35 6.62
N VAL A 21 -8.53 1.57 7.13
CA VAL A 21 -9.03 1.82 8.50
C VAL A 21 -10.48 1.34 8.64
N LEU A 22 -11.35 1.65 7.67
CA LEU A 22 -12.71 1.15 7.65
C LEU A 22 -12.75 -0.39 7.62
N LEU A 23 -11.85 -1.00 6.84
CA LEU A 23 -11.73 -2.47 6.75
C LEU A 23 -11.38 -3.07 8.11
N ILE A 24 -10.42 -2.48 8.83
CA ILE A 24 -10.06 -2.90 10.20
C ILE A 24 -11.26 -2.76 11.13
N ILE A 25 -12.00 -1.65 11.09
CA ILE A 25 -13.21 -1.45 11.91
C ILE A 25 -14.26 -2.54 11.60
N LEU A 26 -14.57 -2.77 10.33
CA LEU A 26 -15.53 -3.80 9.90
C LEU A 26 -15.09 -5.18 10.34
N ILE A 27 -13.80 -5.47 10.24
CA ILE A 27 -13.22 -6.72 10.69
C ILE A 27 -13.43 -6.87 12.20
N LEU A 28 -13.09 -5.86 13.00
CA LEU A 28 -13.20 -5.93 14.46
C LEU A 28 -14.65 -6.08 14.93
N PHE A 29 -15.56 -5.25 14.43
CA PHE A 29 -16.93 -5.12 14.96
C PHE A 29 -17.98 -5.98 14.26
N LYS A 30 -17.78 -6.34 12.99
CA LYS A 30 -18.82 -6.98 12.15
C LYS A 30 -18.42 -8.32 11.55
N SER A 31 -17.18 -8.78 11.74
CA SER A 31 -16.72 -10.05 11.18
C SER A 31 -17.36 -11.26 11.84
N HIS A 32 -17.88 -12.17 11.02
CA HIS A 32 -18.54 -13.41 11.47
C HIS A 32 -17.52 -14.38 12.11
N PRO A 33 -17.89 -15.11 13.19
CA PRO A 33 -16.96 -16.02 13.91
C PRO A 33 -16.29 -17.09 13.04
N ARG A 34 -16.94 -17.51 11.95
CA ARG A 34 -16.40 -18.47 10.96
C ARG A 34 -15.12 -18.01 10.26
N VAL A 35 -14.80 -16.71 10.31
CA VAL A 35 -13.59 -16.12 9.72
C VAL A 35 -12.36 -16.31 10.62
N GLY A 36 -12.54 -16.67 11.90
CA GLY A 36 -11.49 -17.16 12.80
C GLY A 36 -10.10 -16.51 12.64
N LYS A 37 -9.10 -17.33 12.31
CA LYS A 37 -7.68 -16.92 12.14
C LYS A 37 -7.43 -16.06 10.89
N TYR A 38 -8.26 -16.17 9.86
CA TYR A 38 -8.17 -15.36 8.64
C TYR A 38 -8.35 -13.86 8.93
N LYS A 39 -9.10 -13.56 9.98
CA LYS A 39 -9.29 -12.19 10.49
C LYS A 39 -7.96 -11.50 10.82
N ILE A 40 -7.03 -12.24 11.41
CA ILE A 40 -5.71 -11.72 11.80
C ILE A 40 -4.88 -11.42 10.55
N LEU A 41 -4.92 -12.30 9.55
CA LEU A 41 -4.27 -12.05 8.26
C LEU A 41 -4.82 -10.79 7.59
N MET A 42 -6.14 -10.63 7.52
CA MET A 42 -6.74 -9.42 6.93
C MET A 42 -6.35 -8.13 7.67
N ILE A 43 -6.31 -8.14 9.02
CA ILE A 43 -5.84 -6.98 9.79
C ILE A 43 -4.38 -6.66 9.47
N TYR A 44 -3.51 -7.68 9.38
CA TYR A 44 -2.11 -7.50 9.01
C TYR A 44 -1.97 -6.85 7.63
N ILE A 45 -2.72 -7.34 6.63
CA ILE A 45 -2.75 -6.77 5.28
C ILE A 45 -3.17 -5.29 5.34
N SER A 46 -4.26 -4.98 6.03
CA SER A 46 -4.75 -3.60 6.13
C SER A 46 -3.78 -2.65 6.83
N VAL A 47 -3.11 -3.10 7.89
CA VAL A 47 -2.09 -2.29 8.57
C VAL A 47 -0.90 -2.04 7.65
N PHE A 48 -0.44 -3.07 6.92
CA PHE A 48 0.63 -2.95 5.96
C PHE A 48 0.29 -1.97 4.82
N GLU A 49 -0.92 -2.07 4.27
CA GLU A 49 -1.41 -1.16 3.21
C GLU A 49 -1.56 0.29 3.70
N ILE A 50 -1.92 0.51 4.98
CA ILE A 50 -1.89 1.86 5.58
C ILE A 50 -0.46 2.40 5.63
N LEU A 51 0.51 1.61 6.09
CA LEU A 51 1.92 2.01 6.12
C LEU A 51 2.42 2.36 4.72
N TYR A 52 2.06 1.54 3.73
CA TYR A 52 2.43 1.77 2.34
C TYR A 52 1.79 3.04 1.77
N ALA A 53 0.51 3.29 2.04
CA ALA A 53 -0.18 4.51 1.63
C ALA A 53 0.39 5.78 2.30
N VAL A 54 0.90 5.68 3.53
CA VAL A 54 1.61 6.80 4.17
C VAL A 54 2.94 7.09 3.47
N LEU A 55 3.70 6.06 3.08
CA LEU A 55 4.92 6.23 2.30
C LEU A 55 4.63 6.87 0.93
N ASP A 56 3.56 6.45 0.24
CA ASP A 56 3.13 7.03 -1.04
C ASP A 56 2.71 8.51 -0.89
N ALA A 57 1.97 8.86 0.17
CA ALA A 57 1.56 10.23 0.43
C ALA A 57 2.74 11.18 0.71
N LEU A 58 3.77 10.70 1.43
CA LEU A 58 4.95 11.47 1.79
C LEU A 58 5.94 11.59 0.64
N GLY A 59 6.20 10.47 -0.05
CA GLY A 59 7.15 10.37 -1.15
C GLY A 59 6.65 11.01 -2.45
N ALA A 60 5.34 10.90 -2.73
CA ALA A 60 4.73 11.22 -4.02
C ALA A 60 5.57 10.71 -5.22
N PRO A 61 5.92 9.40 -5.25
CA PRO A 61 6.79 8.83 -6.26
C PRO A 61 6.13 8.88 -7.64
N ALA A 62 6.94 9.13 -8.66
CA ALA A 62 6.54 9.03 -10.05
C ALA A 62 6.99 7.68 -10.61
N ILE A 63 6.03 6.91 -11.11
CA ILE A 63 6.29 5.60 -11.70
C ILE A 63 6.24 5.75 -13.23
N PHE A 64 7.32 5.36 -13.89
CA PHE A 64 7.44 5.34 -15.34
C PHE A 64 7.64 3.91 -15.83
N THR A 65 6.67 3.42 -16.59
CA THR A 65 6.73 2.08 -17.19
C THR A 65 6.80 2.20 -18.70
N LYS A 66 7.85 1.64 -19.32
CA LYS A 66 8.02 1.63 -20.78
C LYS A 66 8.66 0.32 -21.23
N GLY A 67 7.89 -0.51 -21.94
CA GLY A 67 8.34 -1.84 -22.34
C GLY A 67 8.65 -2.69 -21.11
N ALA A 68 9.87 -3.23 -21.02
CA ALA A 68 10.36 -4.01 -19.89
C ALA A 68 10.94 -3.17 -18.74
N MET A 69 10.94 -1.84 -18.84
CA MET A 69 11.50 -0.96 -17.81
C MET A 69 10.40 -0.50 -16.85
N PHE A 70 10.69 -0.63 -15.54
CA PHE A 70 9.91 -0.07 -14.45
C PHE A 70 10.83 0.82 -13.62
N VAL A 71 10.60 2.14 -13.67
CA VAL A 71 11.44 3.13 -13.00
C VAL A 71 10.58 3.93 -12.02
N VAL A 72 11.05 4.01 -10.78
CA VAL A 72 10.46 4.85 -9.74
C VAL A 72 11.39 6.05 -9.54
N ALA A 73 10.83 7.25 -9.57
CA ALA A 73 11.57 8.49 -9.36
C ALA A 73 10.88 9.37 -8.32
N THR A 74 11.62 9.81 -7.33
CA THR A 74 11.17 10.77 -6.33
C THR A 74 11.73 12.15 -6.66
N TYR A 75 10.87 13.17 -6.67
CA TYR A 75 11.27 14.56 -6.91
C TYR A 75 11.23 15.34 -5.60
N ASN A 76 12.33 15.98 -5.22
CA ASN A 76 12.43 16.76 -3.98
C ASN A 76 11.41 17.91 -3.91
N ASP A 77 11.02 18.48 -5.07
CA ASP A 77 10.03 19.57 -5.13
C ASP A 77 8.59 19.10 -4.85
N ARG A 78 8.34 17.79 -4.88
CA ARG A 78 7.00 17.18 -4.72
C ARG A 78 6.88 16.37 -3.43
N SER A 79 8.00 15.84 -2.95
CA SER A 79 8.08 15.08 -1.71
C SER A 79 7.94 16.01 -0.51
N LEU A 80 7.28 15.52 0.53
CA LEU A 80 7.25 16.17 1.85
C LEU A 80 8.45 15.76 2.71
N VAL A 81 9.31 14.89 2.18
CA VAL A 81 10.46 14.32 2.86
C VAL A 81 11.68 15.22 2.63
N PRO A 82 12.54 15.43 3.66
CA PRO A 82 13.80 16.14 3.47
C PRO A 82 14.65 15.48 2.36
N PRO A 83 15.37 16.25 1.52
CA PRO A 83 16.15 15.70 0.41
C PRO A 83 17.14 14.59 0.82
N VAL A 84 17.66 14.67 2.05
CA VAL A 84 18.58 13.68 2.64
C VAL A 84 17.97 12.28 2.73
N PHE A 85 16.64 12.17 2.89
CA PHE A 85 15.93 10.89 3.03
C PHE A 85 15.19 10.48 1.75
N SER A 86 15.30 11.25 0.67
CA SER A 86 14.56 11.03 -0.58
C SER A 86 14.89 9.68 -1.23
N GLU A 87 16.17 9.29 -1.25
CA GLU A 87 16.65 8.00 -1.74
C GLU A 87 16.10 6.85 -0.90
N MET A 88 16.24 6.95 0.43
CA MET A 88 15.69 5.96 1.36
C MET A 88 14.18 5.75 1.19
N PHE A 89 13.42 6.83 0.99
CA PHE A 89 11.98 6.75 0.75
C PHE A 89 11.64 6.09 -0.60
N CYS A 90 12.43 6.35 -1.63
CA CYS A 90 12.28 5.71 -2.94
C CYS A 90 12.50 4.19 -2.82
N ASP A 91 13.56 3.78 -2.12
CA ASP A 91 13.87 2.36 -1.89
C ASP A 91 12.80 1.68 -1.03
N CYS A 92 12.38 2.33 0.06
CA CYS A 92 11.29 1.84 0.89
C CYS A 92 10.01 1.66 0.08
N PHE A 93 9.65 2.61 -0.79
CA PHE A 93 8.48 2.48 -1.64
C PHE A 93 8.57 1.26 -2.55
N CYS A 94 9.71 1.03 -3.22
CA CYS A 94 9.93 -0.13 -4.07
C CYS A 94 9.84 -1.46 -3.30
N VAL A 95 10.41 -1.51 -2.09
CA VAL A 95 10.36 -2.70 -1.24
C VAL A 95 8.93 -2.99 -0.80
N PHE A 96 8.19 -1.97 -0.34
CA PHE A 96 6.81 -2.14 0.08
C PHE A 96 5.90 -2.54 -1.07
N PHE A 97 6.12 -2.03 -2.29
CA PHE A 97 5.42 -2.48 -3.49
C PHE A 97 5.59 -3.99 -3.71
N GLY A 98 6.82 -4.50 -3.62
CA GLY A 98 7.11 -5.93 -3.75
C GLY A 98 6.46 -6.77 -2.64
N ILE A 99 6.52 -6.29 -1.39
CA ILE A 99 5.89 -6.97 -0.26
C ILE A 99 4.36 -6.99 -0.41
N SER A 100 3.72 -5.91 -0.87
CA SER A 100 2.27 -5.86 -1.13
C SER A 100 1.86 -6.96 -2.12
N MET A 101 2.61 -7.11 -3.21
CA MET A 101 2.36 -8.17 -4.20
C MET A 101 2.47 -9.58 -3.61
N ALA A 102 3.48 -9.83 -2.78
CA ALA A 102 3.64 -11.12 -2.09
C ALA A 102 2.51 -11.38 -1.09
N VAL A 103 2.09 -10.34 -0.35
CA VAL A 103 1.00 -10.40 0.61
C VAL A 103 -0.34 -10.71 -0.08
N PHE A 104 -0.61 -10.11 -1.25
CA PHE A 104 -1.78 -10.48 -2.04
C PHE A 104 -1.73 -11.92 -2.54
N ALA A 105 -0.56 -12.43 -2.94
CA ALA A 105 -0.42 -13.83 -3.30
C ALA A 105 -0.75 -14.77 -2.13
N ILE A 106 -0.24 -14.48 -0.92
CA ILE A 106 -0.55 -15.22 0.30
C ILE A 106 -2.05 -15.18 0.60
N HIS A 107 -2.69 -14.01 0.44
CA HIS A 107 -4.12 -13.86 0.63
C HIS A 107 -4.93 -14.77 -0.31
N PHE A 108 -4.56 -14.85 -1.58
CA PHE A 108 -5.21 -15.74 -2.56
C PHE A 108 -5.00 -17.22 -2.22
N ILE A 109 -3.78 -17.62 -1.89
CA ILE A 109 -3.47 -19.01 -1.49
C ILE A 109 -4.29 -19.39 -0.26
N TYR A 110 -4.34 -18.52 0.75
CA TYR A 110 -5.11 -18.77 1.96
C TYR A 110 -6.61 -18.94 1.64
N ARG A 111 -7.19 -18.08 0.80
CA ARG A 111 -8.58 -18.25 0.37
C ARG A 111 -8.82 -19.57 -0.36
N TYR A 112 -7.89 -19.97 -1.22
CA TYR A 112 -8.00 -21.22 -1.96
C TYR A 112 -8.02 -22.44 -1.01
N LEU A 113 -7.14 -22.47 -0.02
CA LEU A 113 -7.10 -23.55 0.97
C LEU A 113 -8.38 -23.65 1.81
N VAL A 114 -8.94 -22.52 2.24
CA VAL A 114 -10.20 -22.48 3.01
C VAL A 114 -11.43 -22.93 2.18
N VAL A 115 -11.36 -22.84 0.85
CA VAL A 115 -12.45 -23.32 -0.03
C VAL A 115 -12.33 -24.82 -0.30
N ILE A 116 -11.13 -25.39 -0.19
CA ILE A 116 -10.88 -26.82 -0.43
C ILE A 116 -11.10 -27.66 0.83
N GLU A 117 -10.83 -27.12 2.02
CA GLU A 117 -11.28 -27.70 3.30
C GLU A 117 -12.80 -27.66 3.46
#